data_AF-A0A9D2NHR7-F1
#
_entry.id   AF-A0A9D2NHR7-F1
#
_cell.length_a   1.000
_cell.length_b   1.000
_cell.length_c   1.000
_cell.angle_alpha   90.00
_cell.angle_beta   90.00
_cell.angle_gamma   90.00
#
_symmetry.space_group_name_H-M   'P 1'
#
loop_
_entity.id
_entity.type
_entity.pdbx_description
1 polymer ?
#
loop_
_entity_poly.entity_id
_entity_poly.type
_entity_poly.pdbx_seq_one_letter_code
_entity_poly.pdbx_strand_id
1 'polypeptide(L)'
;MNDYSDETRIRGQNLLIVEGKHEKNKLFGILFRCFPSIHISMDDIWIYGTNIYMLYDDISREYGEIWEEDDVDLPFVISRKLEFDPLRYKEDFVNIMLVFDYERHDKNFSEEKILKMQRYFSDAADMGKLYINYPMIEAYQHLRTVPDEQYAEKKIPVSLQPGKKYKALVREETGIAALFEFPGKMEDLLCRHFGIEDEQKGKKCCAEILNICNETNLEENIQQILQDAVEKREAQTAKYQIKAMMTETGYAHTGQTYWQYMRGIFKQIIRHNICKANRIQNNQYEVDDSQYRESFEHLDPVRILEVQNTCSREETEGFIWVLCTCILFVAEYNFTLVI
;
A
#
# COMPACT_ATOMS: atom_id res chain seq x y z
N MET A 1 12.44 -14.49 41.37
CA MET A 1 12.90 -15.41 40.30
C MET A 1 11.77 -15.49 39.30
N ASN A 2 11.97 -14.80 38.18
CA ASN A 2 11.33 -14.91 36.87
C ASN A 2 9.78 -15.00 36.83
N ASP A 3 9.14 -13.83 36.87
CA ASP A 3 7.91 -13.61 36.10
C ASP A 3 8.31 -13.37 34.64
N TYR A 4 8.43 -14.45 33.87
CA TYR A 4 8.29 -14.36 32.42
C TYR A 4 6.80 -14.43 32.13
N SER A 5 6.18 -13.28 31.88
CA SER A 5 4.89 -13.24 31.23
C SER A 5 5.08 -13.79 29.82
N ASP A 6 4.71 -15.06 29.60
CA ASP A 6 4.49 -15.62 28.27
C ASP A 6 3.56 -14.66 27.51
N GLU A 7 4.10 -13.91 26.55
CA GLU A 7 3.30 -13.18 25.59
C GLU A 7 2.39 -14.20 24.92
N THR A 8 1.11 -14.12 25.24
CA THR A 8 0.12 -15.12 24.85
C THR A 8 0.00 -15.07 23.32
N ARG A 9 0.53 -16.10 22.65
CA ARG A 9 0.47 -16.31 21.19
C ARG A 9 -0.94 -16.02 20.66
N ILE A 10 -1.12 -14.86 20.02
CA ILE A 10 -2.40 -14.44 19.44
C ILE A 10 -2.62 -15.27 18.17
N ARG A 11 -3.58 -16.19 18.20
CA ARG A 11 -3.96 -17.01 17.04
C ARG A 11 -4.95 -16.24 16.16
N GLY A 12 -4.83 -16.38 14.84
CA GLY A 12 -5.80 -15.84 13.88
C GLY A 12 -5.48 -14.44 13.37
N GLN A 13 -4.19 -14.10 13.24
CA GLN A 13 -3.74 -12.80 12.72
C GLN A 13 -3.67 -12.80 11.18
N ASN A 14 -3.73 -11.62 10.57
CA ASN A 14 -3.49 -11.44 9.13
C ASN A 14 -2.07 -10.90 8.94
N LEU A 15 -1.20 -11.65 8.27
CA LEU A 15 0.19 -11.26 8.02
C LEU A 15 0.32 -10.57 6.66
N LEU A 16 0.99 -9.42 6.65
CA LEU A 16 1.39 -8.73 5.43
C LEU A 16 2.92 -8.58 5.37
N ILE A 17 3.54 -9.24 4.42
CA ILE A 17 4.98 -9.16 4.16
C ILE A 17 5.22 -8.15 3.04
N VAL A 18 6.05 -7.15 3.30
CA VAL A 18 6.38 -6.10 2.35
C VAL A 18 7.89 -6.01 2.11
N GLU A 19 8.27 -5.61 0.91
CA GLU A 19 9.67 -5.40 0.54
C GLU A 19 10.35 -4.32 1.39
N GLY A 20 9.74 -3.13 1.53
CA GLY A 20 10.34 -1.98 2.21
C GLY A 20 9.51 -1.27 3.29
N LYS A 21 10.15 -0.29 3.95
CA LYS A 21 9.52 0.58 4.96
C LYS A 21 8.48 1.55 4.36
N HIS A 22 8.58 1.87 3.08
CA HIS A 22 7.72 2.85 2.43
C HIS A 22 6.29 2.33 2.34
N GLU A 23 6.15 1.06 1.97
CA GLU A 23 4.94 0.28 1.82
C GLU A 23 4.18 0.26 3.14
N LYS A 24 4.86 -0.16 4.22
CA LYS A 24 4.32 -0.18 5.58
C LYS A 24 3.84 1.21 6.02
N ASN A 25 4.74 2.19 6.02
CA ASN A 25 4.45 3.46 6.71
C ASN A 25 3.63 4.46 5.88
N LYS A 26 3.64 4.37 4.55
CA LYS A 26 2.88 5.31 3.70
C LYS A 26 1.58 4.71 3.18
N LEU A 27 1.66 3.65 2.37
CA LEU A 27 0.46 3.10 1.74
C LEU A 27 -0.45 2.46 2.79
N PHE A 28 0.04 1.42 3.48
CA PHE A 28 -0.81 0.63 4.38
C PHE A 28 -1.26 1.42 5.60
N GLY A 29 -0.43 2.33 6.11
CA GLY A 29 -0.79 3.24 7.20
C GLY A 29 -2.02 4.13 6.88
N ILE A 30 -2.15 4.63 5.65
CA ILE A 30 -3.33 5.42 5.22
C ILE A 30 -4.47 4.49 4.83
N LEU A 31 -4.17 3.41 4.09
CA LEU A 31 -5.17 2.48 3.57
C LEU A 31 -6.00 1.84 4.68
N PHE A 32 -5.37 1.31 5.74
CA PHE A 32 -6.10 0.67 6.84
C PHE A 32 -6.92 1.64 7.69
N ARG A 33 -6.55 2.94 7.72
CA ARG A 33 -7.39 3.98 8.31
C ARG A 33 -8.62 4.30 7.45
N CYS A 34 -8.50 4.19 6.13
CA CYS A 34 -9.62 4.36 5.20
C CYS A 34 -10.57 3.15 5.18
N PHE A 35 -10.05 1.95 5.48
CA PHE A 35 -10.80 0.69 5.49
C PHE A 35 -10.65 -0.04 6.84
N PRO A 36 -11.17 0.51 7.95
CA PRO A 36 -10.95 -0.03 9.30
C PRO A 36 -11.60 -1.39 9.56
N SER A 37 -12.47 -1.86 8.65
CA SER A 37 -13.04 -3.22 8.68
C SER A 37 -12.05 -4.29 8.25
N ILE A 38 -10.92 -3.89 7.66
CA ILE A 38 -9.79 -4.76 7.37
C ILE A 38 -8.96 -4.87 8.66
N HIS A 39 -9.04 -6.02 9.32
CA HIS A 39 -8.38 -6.25 10.61
C HIS A 39 -6.92 -6.70 10.42
N ILE A 40 -6.07 -5.79 9.95
CA ILE A 40 -4.61 -6.00 9.87
C ILE A 40 -3.93 -5.00 10.82
N SER A 41 -3.22 -5.51 11.82
CA SER A 41 -2.40 -4.66 12.70
C SER A 41 -1.17 -4.16 11.96
N MET A 42 -0.71 -2.94 12.25
CA MET A 42 0.58 -2.44 11.77
C MET A 42 1.76 -3.29 12.27
N ASP A 43 1.61 -3.98 13.40
CA ASP A 43 2.61 -4.90 13.95
C ASP A 43 2.68 -6.22 13.15
N ASP A 44 1.57 -6.58 12.48
CA ASP A 44 1.47 -7.74 11.58
C ASP A 44 1.91 -7.40 10.14
N ILE A 45 2.52 -6.22 9.94
CA ILE A 45 3.20 -5.86 8.68
C ILE A 45 4.70 -6.06 8.85
N TRP A 46 5.22 -7.15 8.30
CA TRP A 46 6.63 -7.50 8.37
C TRP A 46 7.39 -6.95 7.17
N ILE A 47 8.47 -6.24 7.44
CA ILE A 47 9.36 -5.73 6.39
C ILE A 47 10.43 -6.79 6.13
N TYR A 48 10.35 -7.46 4.99
CA TYR A 48 11.34 -8.45 4.59
C TYR A 48 12.69 -7.79 4.25
N GLY A 49 12.66 -6.58 3.70
CA GLY A 49 13.83 -5.70 3.57
C GLY A 49 14.69 -5.92 2.33
N THR A 50 14.26 -6.80 1.42
CA THR A 50 14.93 -7.06 0.13
C THR A 50 13.91 -7.63 -0.87
N ASN A 51 14.33 -7.91 -2.11
CA ASN A 51 13.42 -8.24 -3.20
C ASN A 51 12.97 -9.70 -3.22
N ILE A 52 12.01 -10.00 -4.10
CA ILE A 52 11.38 -11.32 -4.21
C ILE A 52 12.38 -12.43 -4.59
N TYR A 53 13.47 -12.12 -5.29
CA TYR A 53 14.47 -13.11 -5.69
C TYR A 53 15.29 -13.59 -4.50
N MET A 54 15.59 -12.69 -3.57
CA MET A 54 16.21 -13.08 -2.30
C MET A 54 15.26 -13.93 -1.45
N LEU A 55 13.95 -13.64 -1.49
CA LEU A 55 12.95 -14.48 -0.81
C LEU A 55 12.91 -15.88 -1.42
N TYR A 56 12.89 -15.99 -2.75
CA TYR A 56 12.99 -17.25 -3.46
C TYR A 56 14.22 -18.06 -3.00
N ASP A 57 15.39 -17.41 -2.92
CA ASP A 57 16.63 -18.07 -2.52
C ASP A 57 16.62 -18.48 -1.03
N ASP A 58 15.97 -17.70 -0.16
CA ASP A 58 15.81 -18.06 1.25
C ASP A 58 14.85 -19.25 1.45
N ILE A 59 13.75 -19.32 0.69
CA ILE A 59 12.85 -20.48 0.66
C ILE A 59 13.60 -21.71 0.14
N SER A 60 14.31 -21.57 -0.99
CA SER A 60 15.05 -22.68 -1.60
C SER A 60 16.17 -23.21 -0.70
N ARG A 61 16.79 -22.34 0.11
CA ARG A 61 17.79 -22.76 1.11
C ARG A 61 17.17 -23.60 2.22
N GLU A 62 15.91 -23.33 2.58
CA GLU A 62 15.23 -24.04 3.65
C GLU A 62 14.57 -25.34 3.22
N TYR A 63 13.90 -25.32 2.07
CA TYR A 63 13.08 -26.43 1.57
C TYR A 63 13.72 -27.19 0.40
N GLY A 64 14.87 -26.72 -0.11
CA GLY A 64 15.50 -27.28 -1.31
C GLY A 64 14.95 -26.67 -2.60
N GLU A 65 15.45 -27.11 -3.76
CA GLU A 65 15.13 -26.49 -5.06
C GLU A 65 13.71 -26.80 -5.59
N ILE A 66 13.07 -27.85 -5.06
CA ILE A 66 11.73 -28.33 -5.46
C ILE A 66 10.70 -28.00 -4.36
N TRP A 67 10.88 -26.86 -3.69
CA TRP A 67 10.06 -26.42 -2.56
C TRP A 67 8.59 -26.19 -2.90
N GLU A 68 8.23 -26.07 -4.19
CA GLU A 68 6.85 -25.89 -4.65
C GLU A 68 5.97 -27.14 -4.46
N GLU A 69 6.59 -28.30 -4.21
CA GLU A 69 5.88 -29.55 -3.88
C GLU A 69 5.65 -29.71 -2.37
N ASP A 70 6.23 -28.83 -1.55
CA ASP A 70 6.18 -28.86 -0.08
C ASP A 70 5.19 -27.81 0.49
N ASP A 71 4.86 -27.94 1.79
CA ASP A 71 4.13 -26.92 2.55
C ASP A 71 5.11 -25.92 3.17
N VAL A 72 5.51 -24.91 2.39
CA VAL A 72 6.42 -23.86 2.82
C VAL A 72 5.82 -23.05 3.97
N ASP A 73 6.42 -23.15 5.17
CA ASP A 73 6.13 -22.28 6.31
C ASP A 73 6.84 -20.94 6.12
N LEU A 74 6.24 -20.09 5.29
CA LEU A 74 6.80 -18.78 4.95
C LEU A 74 7.03 -17.89 6.19
N PRO A 75 6.12 -17.82 7.19
CA PRO A 75 6.37 -17.07 8.41
C PRO A 75 7.59 -17.57 9.19
N PHE A 76 7.85 -18.88 9.20
CA PHE A 76 9.06 -19.42 9.80
C PHE A 76 10.34 -18.97 9.06
N VAL A 77 10.35 -19.07 7.73
CA VAL A 77 11.49 -18.62 6.90
C VAL A 77 11.82 -17.16 7.19
N ILE A 78 10.81 -16.29 7.24
CA ILE A 78 10.98 -14.85 7.43
C ILE A 78 11.32 -14.51 8.88
N SER A 79 10.58 -15.04 9.86
CA SER A 79 10.81 -14.74 11.27
C SER A 79 12.21 -15.16 11.72
N ARG A 80 12.73 -16.27 11.20
CA ARG A 80 14.11 -16.70 11.43
C ARG A 80 15.13 -15.76 10.78
N LYS A 81 14.91 -15.33 9.54
CA LYS A 81 15.79 -14.35 8.87
C LYS A 81 15.83 -13.01 9.62
N LEU A 82 14.69 -12.59 10.15
CA LEU A 82 14.54 -11.35 10.90
C LEU A 82 14.88 -11.51 12.39
N GLU A 83 15.35 -12.69 12.81
CA GLU A 83 15.78 -13.00 14.17
C GLU A 83 14.68 -12.71 15.23
N PHE A 84 13.43 -13.05 14.92
CA PHE A 84 12.32 -12.92 15.86
C PHE A 84 12.45 -13.93 16.99
N ASP A 85 12.11 -13.50 18.21
CA ASP A 85 12.01 -14.33 19.39
C ASP A 85 10.68 -14.02 20.11
N PRO A 86 9.70 -14.93 20.14
CA PRO A 86 9.76 -16.27 19.56
C PRO A 86 9.66 -16.28 18.03
N LEU A 87 10.18 -17.35 17.41
CA LEU A 87 9.92 -17.65 16.00
C LEU A 87 8.41 -17.79 15.75
N ARG A 88 8.00 -17.48 14.52
CA ARG A 88 6.60 -17.46 14.10
C ARG A 88 6.37 -18.49 13.00
N TYR A 89 5.17 -19.01 12.92
CA TYR A 89 4.83 -20.15 12.06
C TYR A 89 3.53 -19.88 11.30
N LYS A 90 3.32 -20.59 10.19
CA LYS A 90 2.10 -20.50 9.35
C LYS A 90 0.82 -20.55 10.18
N GLU A 91 0.75 -21.45 11.16
CA GLU A 91 -0.40 -21.66 12.06
C GLU A 91 -0.79 -20.43 12.91
N ASP A 92 0.07 -19.42 13.02
CA ASP A 92 -0.24 -18.17 13.72
C ASP A 92 -1.22 -17.29 12.95
N PHE A 93 -1.29 -17.48 11.62
CA PHE A 93 -1.93 -16.57 10.70
C PHE A 93 -3.09 -17.24 9.97
N VAL A 94 -4.17 -16.50 9.76
CA VAL A 94 -5.31 -16.92 8.93
C VAL A 94 -5.15 -16.51 7.48
N ASN A 95 -4.43 -15.42 7.23
CA ASN A 95 -4.11 -14.98 5.89
C ASN A 95 -2.66 -14.51 5.84
N ILE A 96 -1.94 -14.87 4.77
CA ILE A 96 -0.58 -14.41 4.50
C ILE A 96 -0.57 -13.71 3.14
N MET A 97 -0.18 -12.44 3.12
CA MET A 97 -0.09 -11.63 1.91
C MET A 97 1.35 -11.19 1.71
N LEU A 98 1.84 -11.26 0.47
CA LEU A 98 3.18 -10.83 0.08
C LEU A 98 3.06 -9.69 -0.91
N VAL A 99 3.83 -8.62 -0.71
CA VAL A 99 3.84 -7.44 -1.59
C VAL A 99 5.27 -7.14 -2.00
N PHE A 100 5.53 -7.28 -3.28
CA PHE A 100 6.85 -7.09 -3.90
C PHE A 100 6.77 -6.26 -5.17
N ASP A 101 7.87 -5.63 -5.54
CA ASP A 101 7.97 -4.84 -6.75
C ASP A 101 8.45 -5.68 -7.95
N TYR A 102 8.06 -5.29 -9.16
CA TYR A 102 8.51 -5.90 -10.41
C TYR A 102 9.86 -5.31 -10.85
N GLU A 103 10.94 -5.84 -10.28
CA GLU A 103 12.30 -5.39 -10.55
C GLU A 103 12.95 -6.10 -11.75
N ARG A 104 12.51 -5.78 -12.97
CA ARG A 104 13.10 -6.38 -14.20
C ARG A 104 14.61 -6.17 -14.34
N HIS A 105 15.11 -5.05 -13.85
CA HIS A 105 16.52 -4.68 -13.97
C HIS A 105 17.39 -5.23 -12.84
N ASP A 106 16.80 -5.97 -11.90
CA ASP A 106 17.59 -6.60 -10.84
C ASP A 106 18.50 -7.68 -11.43
N LYS A 107 19.72 -7.78 -10.90
CA LYS A 107 20.72 -8.77 -11.36
C LYS A 107 20.26 -10.22 -11.16
N ASN A 108 19.35 -10.46 -10.22
CA ASN A 108 18.79 -11.77 -9.91
C ASN A 108 17.44 -12.01 -10.62
N PHE A 109 17.01 -11.09 -11.49
CA PHE A 109 15.77 -11.24 -12.25
C PHE A 109 15.74 -12.57 -13.00
N SER A 110 14.65 -13.29 -12.83
CA SER A 110 14.37 -14.52 -13.57
C SER A 110 12.86 -14.64 -13.78
N GLU A 111 12.43 -14.66 -15.04
CA GLU A 111 11.03 -14.89 -15.42
C GLU A 111 10.51 -16.19 -14.79
N GLU A 112 11.34 -17.23 -14.77
CA GLU A 112 11.01 -18.53 -14.16
C GLU A 112 10.79 -18.41 -12.66
N LYS A 113 11.73 -17.80 -11.92
CA LYS A 113 11.62 -17.66 -10.45
C LYS A 113 10.38 -16.87 -10.06
N ILE A 114 10.13 -15.72 -10.70
CA ILE A 114 8.99 -14.87 -10.34
C ILE A 114 7.64 -15.51 -10.73
N LEU A 115 7.57 -16.22 -11.86
CA LEU A 115 6.38 -17.00 -12.23
C LEU A 115 6.12 -18.16 -11.26
N LYS A 116 7.19 -18.85 -10.83
CA LYS A 116 7.09 -19.92 -9.83
C LYS A 116 6.55 -19.39 -8.51
N MET A 117 7.06 -18.25 -8.03
CA MET A 117 6.53 -17.56 -6.84
C MET A 117 5.06 -17.16 -7.02
N GLN A 118 4.68 -16.57 -8.15
CA GLN A 118 3.31 -16.11 -8.41
C GLN A 118 2.30 -17.25 -8.49
N ARG A 119 2.71 -18.42 -8.99
CA ARG A 119 1.86 -19.62 -9.06
C ARG A 119 1.69 -20.28 -7.69
N TYR A 120 2.78 -20.38 -6.92
CA TYR A 120 2.75 -21.01 -5.61
C TYR A 120 1.96 -20.17 -4.58
N PHE A 121 2.26 -18.87 -4.49
CA PHE A 121 1.57 -17.95 -3.57
C PHE A 121 0.29 -17.38 -4.22
N SER A 122 -0.73 -18.22 -4.35
CA SER A 122 -1.98 -17.88 -5.05
C SER A 122 -3.19 -17.61 -4.14
N ASP A 123 -3.23 -18.17 -2.93
CA ASP A 123 -4.35 -18.04 -1.98
C ASP A 123 -3.84 -17.60 -0.60
N ALA A 124 -4.40 -16.48 -0.11
CA ALA A 124 -3.99 -15.87 1.15
C ALA A 124 -4.26 -16.79 2.34
N ALA A 125 -5.32 -17.61 2.27
CA ALA A 125 -5.74 -18.50 3.36
C ALA A 125 -5.03 -19.86 3.36
N ASP A 126 -4.18 -20.13 2.36
CA ASP A 126 -3.37 -21.35 2.27
C ASP A 126 -1.86 -21.02 2.36
N MET A 127 -1.11 -21.12 1.26
CA MET A 127 0.34 -20.86 1.24
C MET A 127 0.68 -19.37 1.31
N GLY A 128 -0.31 -18.51 1.12
CA GLY A 128 -0.18 -17.07 1.02
C GLY A 128 -0.42 -16.58 -0.40
N LYS A 129 -0.62 -15.26 -0.56
CA LYS A 129 -0.93 -14.63 -1.83
C LYS A 129 0.06 -13.54 -2.19
N LEU A 130 0.64 -13.64 -3.38
CA LEU A 130 1.61 -12.68 -3.90
C LEU A 130 0.95 -11.60 -4.75
N TYR A 131 1.23 -10.35 -4.39
CA TYR A 131 0.91 -9.14 -5.14
C TYR A 131 2.21 -8.51 -5.66
N ILE A 132 2.32 -8.41 -6.98
CA ILE A 132 3.43 -7.74 -7.65
C ILE A 132 3.00 -6.36 -8.12
N ASN A 133 3.73 -5.32 -7.75
CA ASN A 133 3.50 -3.96 -8.24
C ASN A 133 4.40 -3.65 -9.43
N TYR A 134 3.83 -3.04 -10.48
CA TYR A 134 4.48 -2.82 -11.75
C TYR A 134 4.64 -1.31 -12.04
N PRO A 135 5.86 -0.80 -12.19
CA PRO A 135 7.12 -1.49 -11.85
C PRO A 135 7.36 -1.60 -10.34
N MET A 136 6.69 -0.78 -9.52
CA MET A 136 6.89 -0.74 -8.08
C MET A 136 5.73 -0.07 -7.35
N ILE A 137 5.75 -0.09 -6.01
CA ILE A 137 4.68 0.41 -5.15
C ILE A 137 4.19 1.80 -5.54
N GLU A 138 5.07 2.73 -5.96
CA GLU A 138 4.65 4.09 -6.35
C GLU A 138 3.59 4.14 -7.47
N ALA A 139 3.35 3.04 -8.19
CA ALA A 139 2.29 2.90 -9.18
C ALA A 139 0.87 3.25 -8.65
N TYR A 140 0.59 3.09 -7.34
CA TYR A 140 -0.72 3.47 -6.79
C TYR A 140 -0.98 4.99 -6.82
N GLN A 141 0.08 5.81 -6.91
CA GLN A 141 -0.03 7.27 -7.03
C GLN A 141 0.19 7.77 -8.46
N HIS A 142 0.50 6.91 -9.43
CA HIS A 142 0.84 7.34 -10.79
C HIS A 142 -0.40 7.71 -11.63
N LEU A 143 -1.24 8.59 -11.08
CA LEU A 143 -2.44 9.15 -11.70
C LEU A 143 -2.34 10.67 -11.72
N ARG A 144 -2.68 11.28 -12.85
CA ARG A 144 -2.65 12.75 -13.01
C ARG A 144 -3.82 13.44 -12.32
N THR A 145 -4.93 12.74 -12.21
CA THR A 145 -6.17 13.16 -11.55
C THR A 145 -6.90 11.92 -11.04
N VAL A 146 -7.96 12.09 -10.27
CA VAL A 146 -8.84 10.98 -9.90
C VAL A 146 -10.28 11.38 -10.23
N PRO A 147 -10.92 10.77 -11.24
CA PRO A 147 -10.39 9.70 -12.12
C PRO A 147 -9.31 10.18 -13.14
N ASP A 148 -8.51 9.24 -13.68
CA ASP A 148 -7.50 9.47 -14.74
C ASP A 148 -7.85 8.64 -16.00
N GLU A 149 -8.39 9.30 -17.03
CA GLU A 149 -8.76 8.68 -18.31
C GLU A 149 -7.55 8.10 -19.06
N GLN A 150 -6.36 8.67 -18.86
CA GLN A 150 -5.13 8.24 -19.53
C GLN A 150 -4.47 7.04 -18.83
N TYR A 151 -4.97 6.65 -17.65
CA TYR A 151 -4.42 5.51 -16.91
C TYR A 151 -4.48 4.21 -17.70
N ALA A 152 -5.50 4.05 -18.56
CA ALA A 152 -5.72 2.88 -19.42
C ALA A 152 -4.51 2.49 -20.27
N GLU A 153 -3.75 3.48 -20.77
CA GLU A 153 -2.59 3.27 -21.64
C GLU A 153 -1.26 3.65 -20.98
N LYS A 154 -1.27 4.03 -19.70
CA LYS A 154 -0.06 4.38 -18.94
C LYS A 154 0.92 3.20 -18.87
N LYS A 155 2.15 3.45 -19.32
CA LYS A 155 3.29 2.52 -19.43
C LYS A 155 4.56 3.30 -19.12
N ILE A 156 5.63 2.60 -18.76
CA ILE A 156 6.97 3.18 -18.69
C ILE A 156 7.94 2.35 -19.54
N PRO A 157 8.92 2.97 -20.22
CA PRO A 157 9.89 2.22 -20.98
C PRO A 157 10.83 1.45 -20.05
N VAL A 158 11.26 0.25 -20.47
CA VAL A 158 12.25 -0.55 -19.74
C VAL A 158 13.56 0.22 -19.59
N SER A 159 13.96 0.99 -20.61
CA SER A 159 15.14 1.86 -20.58
C SER A 159 15.12 2.93 -19.48
N LEU A 160 13.97 3.21 -18.86
CA LEU A 160 13.88 4.07 -17.67
C LEU A 160 14.76 3.53 -16.53
N GLN A 161 14.85 2.19 -16.40
CA GLN A 161 15.41 1.47 -15.25
C GLN A 161 14.73 1.96 -13.96
N PRO A 162 13.56 1.37 -13.60
CA PRO A 162 12.77 1.78 -12.45
C PRO A 162 13.57 1.77 -11.15
N GLY A 163 13.04 2.48 -10.14
CA GLY A 163 13.78 2.84 -8.94
C GLY A 163 13.69 4.35 -8.75
N LYS A 164 14.80 5.02 -8.44
CA LYS A 164 14.79 6.48 -8.15
C LYS A 164 14.19 7.33 -9.28
N LYS A 165 14.43 6.97 -10.54
CA LYS A 165 13.90 7.67 -11.71
C LYS A 165 12.38 7.56 -11.81
N TYR A 166 11.84 6.37 -11.61
CA TYR A 166 10.39 6.18 -11.60
C TYR A 166 9.72 6.89 -10.43
N LYS A 167 10.33 6.87 -9.23
CA LYS A 167 9.82 7.65 -8.07
C LYS A 167 9.78 9.15 -8.34
N ALA A 168 10.79 9.69 -9.03
CA ALA A 168 10.81 11.09 -9.45
C ALA A 168 9.70 11.40 -10.47
N LEU A 169 9.54 10.52 -11.48
CA LEU A 169 8.49 10.64 -12.48
C LEU A 169 7.09 10.65 -11.84
N VAL A 170 6.81 9.72 -10.92
CA VAL A 170 5.51 9.68 -10.21
C VAL A 170 5.27 10.98 -9.44
N ARG A 171 6.28 11.52 -8.75
CA ARG A 171 6.14 12.80 -8.02
C ARG A 171 5.87 14.00 -8.93
N GLU A 172 6.43 13.98 -10.14
CA GLU A 172 6.23 15.04 -11.13
C GLU A 172 4.83 14.96 -11.76
N GLU A 173 4.36 13.75 -12.06
CA GLU A 173 3.10 13.55 -12.78
C GLU A 173 1.86 13.42 -11.89
N THR A 174 2.00 13.03 -10.62
CA THR A 174 0.86 12.72 -9.77
C THR A 174 0.07 13.97 -9.38
N GLY A 175 -1.24 13.95 -9.61
CA GLY A 175 -2.14 15.00 -9.13
C GLY A 175 -2.65 14.78 -7.71
N ILE A 176 -2.26 13.68 -7.06
CA ILE A 176 -2.81 13.25 -5.77
C ILE A 176 -1.77 13.14 -4.66
N ALA A 177 -0.50 13.48 -4.89
CA ALA A 177 0.54 13.45 -3.85
C ALA A 177 0.15 14.23 -2.59
N ALA A 178 -0.40 15.44 -2.77
CA ALA A 178 -0.80 16.30 -1.65
C ALA A 178 -1.77 15.60 -0.68
N LEU A 179 -2.68 14.79 -1.21
CA LEU A 179 -3.64 14.03 -0.41
C LEU A 179 -2.95 13.01 0.49
N PHE A 180 -1.97 12.25 -0.03
CA PHE A 180 -1.25 11.23 0.73
C PHE A 180 -0.19 11.82 1.67
N GLU A 181 0.38 12.97 1.35
CA GLU A 181 1.38 13.64 2.19
C GLU A 181 0.75 14.44 3.34
N PHE A 182 -0.52 14.80 3.22
CA PHE A 182 -1.20 15.72 4.14
C PHE A 182 -1.13 15.32 5.62
N PRO A 183 -1.43 14.06 6.03
CA PRO A 183 -1.31 13.66 7.44
C PRO A 183 0.10 13.85 7.99
N GLY A 184 1.12 13.43 7.24
CA GLY A 184 2.52 13.56 7.65
C GLY A 184 2.98 15.01 7.72
N LYS A 185 2.58 15.85 6.75
CA LYS A 185 2.86 17.31 6.79
C LYS A 185 2.17 17.97 7.98
N MET A 186 0.95 17.53 8.34
CA MET A 186 0.20 18.04 9.48
C MET A 186 0.90 17.70 10.80
N GLU A 187 1.30 16.43 10.97
CA GLU A 187 2.07 16.00 12.15
C GLU A 187 3.40 16.75 12.26
N ASP A 188 4.15 16.88 11.16
CA ASP A 188 5.41 17.61 11.14
C ASP A 188 5.21 19.09 11.50
N LEU A 189 4.13 19.72 10.99
CA LEU A 189 3.80 21.11 11.33
C LEU A 189 3.53 21.27 12.83
N LEU A 190 2.68 20.42 13.39
CA LEU A 190 2.30 20.48 14.80
C LEU A 190 3.49 20.20 15.72
N CYS A 191 4.23 19.13 15.47
CA CYS A 191 5.31 18.68 16.36
C CYS A 191 6.61 19.46 16.17
N ARG A 192 7.02 19.76 14.92
CA ARG A 192 8.34 20.38 14.66
C ARG A 192 8.29 21.90 14.57
N HIS A 193 7.20 22.48 14.05
CA HIS A 193 7.11 23.93 13.88
C HIS A 193 6.50 24.61 15.11
N PHE A 194 5.40 24.07 15.64
CA PHE A 194 4.72 24.61 16.82
C PHE A 194 5.12 23.93 18.15
N GLY A 195 6.12 23.03 18.09
CA GLY A 195 6.82 22.54 19.28
C GLY A 195 5.94 21.85 20.31
N ILE A 196 4.89 21.12 19.90
CA ILE A 196 4.09 20.31 20.84
C ILE A 196 5.02 19.28 21.49
N GLU A 197 5.43 19.55 22.75
CA GLU A 197 6.49 18.82 23.47
C GLU A 197 6.19 17.32 23.64
N ASP A 198 4.91 16.97 23.63
CA ASP A 198 4.41 15.61 23.77
C ASP A 198 3.98 15.07 22.38
N GLU A 199 4.77 14.15 21.83
CA GLU A 199 4.52 13.51 20.54
C GLU A 199 3.13 12.82 20.49
N GLN A 200 2.63 12.30 21.62
CA GLN A 200 1.28 11.72 21.68
C GLN A 200 0.21 12.80 21.58
N LYS A 201 0.41 13.97 22.19
CA LYS A 201 -0.52 15.10 22.03
C LYS A 201 -0.52 15.61 20.59
N GLY A 202 0.64 15.74 19.95
CA GLY A 202 0.72 16.16 18.55
C GLY A 202 -0.03 15.20 17.61
N LYS A 203 0.18 13.88 17.78
CA LYS A 203 -0.57 12.85 17.05
C LYS A 203 -2.07 12.90 17.31
N LYS A 204 -2.49 13.15 18.56
CA LYS A 204 -3.90 13.29 18.93
C LYS A 204 -4.53 14.52 18.25
N CYS A 205 -3.88 15.68 18.29
CA CYS A 205 -4.37 16.88 17.61
C CYS A 205 -4.48 16.68 16.10
N CYS A 206 -3.47 16.05 15.47
CA CYS A 206 -3.54 15.69 14.05
C CYS A 206 -4.77 14.80 13.76
N ALA A 207 -4.97 13.74 14.56
CA ALA A 207 -6.10 12.84 14.39
C ALA A 207 -7.46 13.54 14.53
N GLU A 208 -7.60 14.47 15.47
CA GLU A 208 -8.81 15.28 15.64
C GLU A 208 -9.03 16.23 14.45
N ILE A 209 -7.97 16.87 13.94
CA ILE A 209 -8.04 17.75 12.75
C ILE A 209 -8.49 16.95 11.51
N LEU A 210 -7.93 15.77 11.28
CA LEU A 210 -8.29 14.90 10.16
C LEU A 210 -9.75 14.39 10.23
N ASN A 211 -10.37 14.44 11.41
CA ASN A 211 -11.76 14.08 11.65
C ASN A 211 -12.74 15.27 11.58
N ILE A 212 -12.28 16.48 11.23
CA ILE A 212 -13.17 17.60 10.97
C ILE A 212 -13.92 17.34 9.65
N CYS A 213 -15.25 17.38 9.69
CA CYS A 213 -16.12 17.24 8.53
C CYS A 213 -16.92 18.51 8.17
N ASN A 214 -16.98 19.50 9.06
CA ASN A 214 -17.81 20.70 8.87
C ASN A 214 -16.95 21.94 8.57
N GLU A 215 -17.13 22.51 7.37
CA GLU A 215 -16.42 23.72 6.93
C GLU A 215 -16.90 24.98 7.67
N THR A 216 -18.18 25.08 8.04
CA THR A 216 -18.79 26.32 8.54
C THR A 216 -18.11 26.83 9.81
N ASN A 217 -17.61 25.93 10.65
CA ASN A 217 -16.90 26.26 11.90
C ASN A 217 -15.45 25.75 11.88
N LEU A 218 -14.84 25.59 10.69
CA LEU A 218 -13.51 24.99 10.55
C LEU A 218 -12.46 25.69 11.42
N GLU A 219 -12.45 27.02 11.43
CA GLU A 219 -11.50 27.79 12.24
C GLU A 219 -11.71 27.60 13.74
N GLU A 220 -12.97 27.60 14.20
CA GLU A 220 -13.32 27.40 15.61
C GLU A 220 -12.96 25.98 16.07
N ASN A 221 -13.24 24.98 15.24
CA ASN A 221 -12.89 23.59 15.49
C ASN A 221 -11.37 23.40 15.61
N ILE A 222 -10.59 23.94 14.67
CA ILE A 222 -9.12 23.89 14.74
C ILE A 222 -8.63 24.60 16.01
N GLN A 223 -9.16 25.79 16.30
CA GLN A 223 -8.77 26.55 17.49
C GLN A 223 -9.05 25.78 18.78
N GLN A 224 -10.18 25.10 18.88
CA GLN A 224 -10.54 24.30 20.05
C GLN A 224 -9.59 23.10 20.23
N ILE A 225 -9.23 22.42 19.13
CA ILE A 225 -8.28 21.29 19.16
C ILE A 225 -6.89 21.74 19.63
N LEU A 226 -6.46 22.94 19.22
CA LEU A 226 -5.13 23.46 19.55
C LEU A 226 -5.03 24.11 20.94
N GLN A 227 -6.16 24.44 21.57
CA GLN A 227 -6.22 25.30 22.75
C GLN A 227 -5.32 24.85 23.92
N ASP A 228 -5.22 23.53 24.13
CA ASP A 228 -4.46 22.93 25.22
C ASP A 228 -3.14 22.29 24.74
N ALA A 229 -2.84 22.39 23.45
CA ALA A 229 -1.71 21.73 22.80
C ALA A 229 -0.63 22.69 22.29
N VAL A 230 -1.01 23.91 21.90
CA VAL A 230 -0.12 24.93 21.34
C VAL A 230 -0.21 26.20 22.17
N GLU A 231 0.92 26.89 22.36
CA GLU A 231 0.92 28.17 23.08
C GLU A 231 -0.04 29.17 22.43
N LYS A 232 -0.80 29.92 23.24
CA LYS A 232 -1.83 30.87 22.76
C LYS A 232 -1.34 31.85 21.69
N ARG A 233 -0.07 32.26 21.77
CA ARG A 233 0.54 33.19 20.81
C ARG A 233 0.74 32.57 19.42
N GLU A 234 0.98 31.26 19.36
CA GLU A 234 1.25 30.52 18.14
C GLU A 234 0.01 29.82 17.58
N ALA A 235 -0.98 29.52 18.43
CA ALA A 235 -2.22 28.86 18.07
C ALA A 235 -2.98 29.56 16.94
N GLN A 236 -2.97 30.90 16.89
CA GLN A 236 -3.61 31.65 15.80
C GLN A 236 -2.91 31.43 14.46
N THR A 237 -1.58 31.41 14.46
CA THR A 237 -0.77 31.15 13.26
C THR A 237 -0.96 29.72 12.80
N ALA A 238 -0.91 28.76 13.73
CA ALA A 238 -1.16 27.35 13.47
C ALA A 238 -2.52 27.12 12.82
N LYS A 239 -3.58 27.73 13.39
CA LYS A 239 -4.94 27.65 12.85
C LYS A 239 -5.01 28.02 11.36
N TYR A 240 -4.41 29.14 10.96
CA TYR A 240 -4.46 29.57 9.56
C TYR A 240 -3.61 28.70 8.63
N GLN A 241 -2.44 28.22 9.09
CA GLN A 241 -1.62 27.30 8.30
C GLN A 241 -2.33 25.96 8.08
N ILE A 242 -2.94 25.40 9.13
CA ILE A 242 -3.72 24.16 9.07
C ILE A 242 -4.90 24.31 8.13
N LYS A 243 -5.67 25.40 8.25
CA LYS A 243 -6.77 25.71 7.33
C LYS A 243 -6.29 25.78 5.89
N ALA A 244 -5.18 26.46 5.61
CA ALA A 244 -4.62 26.56 4.27
C ALA A 244 -4.25 25.17 3.69
N MET A 245 -3.59 24.32 4.48
CA MET A 245 -3.26 22.95 4.07
C MET A 245 -4.52 22.10 3.80
N MET A 246 -5.55 22.22 4.63
CA MET A 246 -6.84 21.55 4.41
C MET A 246 -7.51 22.03 3.12
N THR A 247 -7.48 23.33 2.83
CA THR A 247 -8.03 23.88 1.59
C THR A 247 -7.26 23.37 0.36
N GLU A 248 -5.93 23.28 0.42
CA GLU A 248 -5.08 22.80 -0.68
C GLU A 248 -5.41 21.35 -1.08
N THR A 249 -5.75 20.50 -0.11
CA THR A 249 -6.12 19.10 -0.39
C THR A 249 -7.48 18.92 -1.06
N GLY A 250 -8.34 19.94 -1.09
CA GLY A 250 -9.65 19.85 -1.73
C GLY A 250 -10.73 19.09 -0.96
N TYR A 251 -10.44 18.40 0.15
CA TYR A 251 -11.49 17.67 0.88
C TYR A 251 -12.33 18.57 1.80
N ALA A 252 -11.80 19.72 2.23
CA ALA A 252 -12.41 20.55 3.28
C ALA A 252 -13.84 21.02 2.96
N HIS A 253 -14.18 21.16 1.67
CA HIS A 253 -15.49 21.61 1.18
C HIS A 253 -16.47 20.47 0.88
N THR A 254 -16.08 19.21 1.10
CA THR A 254 -16.91 18.04 0.74
C THR A 254 -17.89 17.63 1.84
N GLY A 255 -17.79 18.22 3.04
CA GLY A 255 -18.56 17.77 4.20
C GLY A 255 -18.09 16.44 4.79
N GLN A 256 -16.93 15.94 4.35
CA GLN A 256 -16.36 14.66 4.76
C GLN A 256 -15.13 14.87 5.65
N THR A 257 -14.88 13.91 6.54
CA THR A 257 -13.54 13.77 7.16
C THR A 257 -12.50 13.45 6.09
N TYR A 258 -11.22 13.70 6.38
CA TYR A 258 -10.11 13.32 5.49
C TYR A 258 -10.17 11.82 5.13
N TRP A 259 -10.46 10.94 6.12
CA TRP A 259 -10.50 9.50 5.91
C TRP A 259 -11.66 9.05 5.01
N GLN A 260 -12.83 9.68 5.13
CA GLN A 260 -13.97 9.41 4.25
C GLN A 260 -13.69 9.85 2.81
N TYR A 261 -13.07 11.03 2.64
CA TYR A 261 -12.66 11.51 1.33
C TYR A 261 -11.60 10.61 0.69
N MET A 262 -10.54 10.28 1.45
CA MET A 262 -9.48 9.37 1.00
C MET A 262 -9.99 7.97 0.67
N ARG A 263 -11.00 7.47 1.38
CA ARG A 263 -11.67 6.22 1.01
C ARG A 263 -12.26 6.30 -0.40
N GLY A 264 -12.90 7.41 -0.75
CA GLY A 264 -13.38 7.67 -2.11
C GLY A 264 -12.26 7.68 -3.15
N ILE A 265 -11.13 8.32 -2.84
CA ILE A 265 -9.93 8.33 -3.68
C ILE A 265 -9.38 6.92 -3.88
N PHE A 266 -9.23 6.13 -2.82
CA PHE A 266 -8.78 4.73 -2.93
C PHE A 266 -9.74 3.87 -3.76
N LYS A 267 -11.06 4.01 -3.61
CA LYS A 267 -12.02 3.27 -4.46
C LYS A 267 -11.77 3.54 -5.95
N GLN A 268 -11.51 4.79 -6.32
CA GLN A 268 -11.20 5.15 -7.71
C GLN A 268 -9.84 4.58 -8.16
N ILE A 269 -8.80 4.66 -7.32
CA ILE A 269 -7.49 4.06 -7.64
C ILE A 269 -7.61 2.54 -7.83
N ILE A 270 -8.35 1.85 -6.94
CA ILE A 270 -8.60 0.41 -7.03
C ILE A 270 -9.37 0.10 -8.31
N ARG A 271 -10.41 0.87 -8.64
CA ARG A 271 -11.15 0.73 -9.90
C ARG A 271 -10.25 0.87 -11.11
N HIS A 272 -9.42 1.89 -11.15
CA HIS A 272 -8.44 2.09 -12.22
C HIS A 272 -7.51 0.89 -12.37
N ASN A 273 -7.04 0.30 -11.26
CA ASN A 273 -6.15 -0.86 -11.30
C ASN A 273 -6.86 -2.15 -11.70
N ILE A 274 -8.12 -2.37 -11.31
CA ILE A 274 -8.93 -3.51 -11.77
C ILE A 274 -9.18 -3.41 -13.28
N CYS A 275 -9.64 -2.24 -13.76
CA CYS A 275 -9.84 -1.96 -15.18
C CYS A 275 -8.54 -2.12 -15.98
N LYS A 276 -7.42 -1.65 -15.43
CA LYS A 276 -6.10 -1.79 -16.05
C LYS A 276 -5.62 -3.24 -16.11
N ALA A 277 -5.81 -4.01 -15.05
CA ALA A 277 -5.51 -5.43 -15.04
C ALA A 277 -6.32 -6.18 -16.11
N ASN A 278 -7.62 -5.87 -16.24
CA ASN A 278 -8.46 -6.40 -17.30
C ASN A 278 -7.98 -5.97 -18.69
N ARG A 279 -7.51 -4.72 -18.84
CA ARG A 279 -6.92 -4.22 -20.09
C ARG A 279 -5.66 -4.99 -20.49
N ILE A 280 -4.79 -5.28 -19.53
CA ILE A 280 -3.54 -6.03 -19.76
C ILE A 280 -3.85 -7.48 -20.14
N GLN A 281 -4.78 -8.11 -19.44
CA GLN A 281 -5.10 -9.52 -19.64
C GLN A 281 -5.98 -9.76 -20.88
N ASN A 282 -7.08 -9.00 -21.00
CA ASN A 282 -8.18 -9.25 -21.94
C ASN A 282 -8.31 -8.16 -23.00
N ASN A 283 -7.40 -7.18 -23.05
CA ASN A 283 -7.44 -6.07 -24.01
C ASN A 283 -8.70 -5.17 -23.83
N GLN A 284 -9.38 -5.21 -22.69
CA GLN A 284 -10.58 -4.43 -22.37
C GLN A 284 -10.39 -3.62 -21.08
N TYR A 285 -10.44 -2.29 -21.16
CA TYR A 285 -10.30 -1.40 -19.99
C TYR A 285 -11.64 -1.03 -19.37
N GLU A 286 -12.60 -0.65 -20.20
CA GLU A 286 -13.95 -0.29 -19.74
C GLU A 286 -14.68 -1.54 -19.24
N VAL A 287 -15.15 -1.44 -18.00
CA VAL A 287 -15.92 -2.48 -17.33
C VAL A 287 -17.20 -1.83 -16.83
N ASP A 288 -18.34 -2.34 -17.29
CA ASP A 288 -19.65 -1.90 -16.83
C ASP A 288 -19.81 -2.19 -15.33
N ASP A 289 -20.52 -1.32 -14.61
CA ASP A 289 -20.71 -1.48 -13.16
C ASP A 289 -21.37 -2.82 -12.81
N SER A 290 -22.26 -3.32 -13.68
CA SER A 290 -22.90 -4.63 -13.52
C SER A 290 -21.93 -5.82 -13.63
N GLN A 291 -20.82 -5.64 -14.36
CA GLN A 291 -19.79 -6.65 -14.62
C GLN A 291 -18.52 -6.40 -13.79
N TYR A 292 -18.49 -5.35 -12.98
CA TYR A 292 -17.27 -4.92 -12.27
C TYR A 292 -16.72 -6.00 -11.32
N ARG A 293 -17.60 -6.66 -10.56
CA ARG A 293 -17.25 -7.80 -9.71
C ARG A 293 -16.73 -8.98 -10.52
N GLU A 294 -17.48 -9.36 -11.55
CA GLU A 294 -17.13 -10.49 -12.41
C GLU A 294 -15.76 -10.25 -13.07
N SER A 295 -15.51 -9.05 -13.60
CA SER A 295 -14.22 -8.69 -14.18
C SER A 295 -13.06 -8.79 -13.19
N PHE A 296 -13.31 -8.50 -11.92
CA PHE A 296 -12.31 -8.65 -10.86
C PHE A 296 -12.02 -10.12 -10.54
N GLU A 297 -13.06 -10.93 -10.38
CA GLU A 297 -12.97 -12.36 -10.06
C GLU A 297 -12.28 -13.16 -11.18
N HIS A 298 -12.28 -12.67 -12.43
CA HIS A 298 -11.60 -13.27 -13.58
C HIS A 298 -10.15 -12.77 -13.80
N LEU A 299 -9.62 -11.91 -12.94
CA LEU A 299 -8.21 -11.50 -13.03
C LEU A 299 -7.30 -12.67 -12.65
N ASP A 300 -6.33 -12.95 -13.50
CA ASP A 300 -5.32 -13.98 -13.34
C ASP A 300 -3.94 -13.30 -13.17
N PRO A 301 -3.41 -13.24 -11.93
CA PRO A 301 -2.10 -12.65 -11.66
C PRO A 301 -0.96 -13.28 -12.45
N VAL A 302 -1.03 -14.59 -12.76
CA VAL A 302 -0.01 -15.29 -13.54
C VAL A 302 -0.04 -14.81 -14.99
N ARG A 303 -1.22 -14.74 -15.60
CA ARG A 303 -1.37 -14.23 -16.97
C ARG A 303 -0.96 -12.76 -17.08
N ILE A 304 -1.28 -11.93 -16.09
CA ILE A 304 -0.84 -10.52 -16.05
C ILE A 304 0.70 -10.45 -15.99
N LEU A 305 1.34 -11.27 -15.14
CA LEU A 305 2.80 -11.33 -15.03
C LEU A 305 3.45 -11.84 -16.33
N GLU A 306 2.87 -12.83 -17.01
CA GLU A 306 3.35 -13.32 -18.31
C GLU A 306 3.30 -12.23 -19.39
N VAL A 307 2.23 -11.43 -19.44
CA VAL A 307 2.15 -10.27 -20.34
C VAL A 307 3.21 -9.24 -19.99
N GLN A 308 3.40 -8.93 -18.71
CA GLN A 308 4.43 -7.99 -18.25
C GLN A 308 5.83 -8.47 -18.62
N ASN A 309 6.16 -9.74 -18.38
CA ASN A 309 7.42 -10.37 -18.78
C ASN A 309 7.63 -10.25 -20.29
N THR A 310 6.60 -10.53 -21.09
CA THR A 310 6.67 -10.45 -22.55
C THR A 310 6.91 -9.02 -23.05
N CYS A 311 6.10 -8.05 -22.59
CA CYS A 311 6.20 -6.66 -23.04
C CYS A 311 7.52 -5.98 -22.64
N SER A 312 8.14 -6.44 -21.56
CA SER A 312 9.34 -5.84 -21.00
C SER A 312 10.64 -6.57 -21.39
N ARG A 313 10.56 -7.59 -22.25
CA ARG A 313 11.71 -8.42 -22.63
C ARG A 313 12.81 -7.64 -23.36
N GLU A 314 12.42 -6.72 -24.24
CA GLU A 314 13.35 -5.90 -25.02
C GLU A 314 13.84 -4.68 -24.23
N GLU A 315 15.16 -4.46 -24.16
CA GLU A 315 15.74 -3.36 -23.37
C GLU A 315 15.43 -1.97 -23.93
N THR A 316 15.36 -1.85 -25.26
CA THR A 316 15.26 -0.57 -25.97
C THR A 316 13.80 -0.17 -26.25
N GLU A 317 13.00 -1.10 -26.76
CA GLU A 317 11.60 -0.86 -27.16
C GLU A 317 10.58 -1.45 -26.16
N GLY A 318 11.03 -2.28 -25.22
CA GLY A 318 10.17 -2.87 -24.22
C GLY A 318 9.64 -1.86 -23.21
N PHE A 319 8.52 -2.21 -22.60
CA PHE A 319 7.85 -1.37 -21.63
C PHE A 319 7.20 -2.20 -20.53
N ILE A 320 6.92 -1.55 -19.40
CA ILE A 320 6.20 -2.12 -18.27
C ILE A 320 4.87 -1.37 -18.17
N TRP A 321 3.76 -2.10 -18.11
CA TRP A 321 2.47 -1.50 -17.81
C TRP A 321 2.46 -1.05 -16.36
N VAL A 322 2.03 0.19 -16.11
CA VAL A 322 1.86 0.69 -14.74
C VAL A 322 0.62 0.01 -14.14
N LEU A 323 0.81 -0.72 -13.04
CA LEU A 323 -0.25 -1.46 -12.35
C LEU A 323 0.16 -1.71 -10.89
N CYS A 324 -0.65 -1.32 -9.92
CA CYS A 324 -0.48 -1.64 -8.51
C CYS A 324 -1.50 -2.72 -8.11
N THR A 325 -1.03 -3.96 -7.94
CA THR A 325 -1.91 -5.07 -7.58
C THR A 325 -2.12 -5.17 -6.07
N CYS A 326 -1.20 -4.68 -5.26
CA CYS A 326 -1.27 -4.84 -3.81
C CYS A 326 -2.38 -4.04 -3.13
N ILE A 327 -3.08 -3.14 -3.83
CA ILE A 327 -4.28 -2.46 -3.34
C ILE A 327 -5.56 -3.24 -3.65
N LEU A 328 -5.48 -4.25 -4.53
CA LEU A 328 -6.61 -5.08 -4.93
C LEU A 328 -7.08 -6.00 -3.80
N PHE A 329 -6.23 -6.30 -2.82
CA PHE A 329 -6.64 -7.08 -1.66
C PHE A 329 -7.83 -6.47 -0.90
N VAL A 330 -8.06 -5.15 -1.00
CA VAL A 330 -9.26 -4.52 -0.41
C VAL A 330 -10.53 -5.09 -1.05
N ALA A 331 -10.51 -5.31 -2.36
CA ALA A 331 -11.59 -5.91 -3.12
C ALA A 331 -11.71 -7.42 -2.84
N GLU A 332 -10.59 -8.11 -2.60
CA GLU A 332 -10.59 -9.53 -2.22
C GLU A 332 -11.15 -9.75 -0.82
N TYR A 333 -10.73 -8.92 0.14
CA TYR A 333 -11.18 -9.00 1.52
C TYR A 333 -12.69 -8.81 1.62
N ASN A 334 -13.20 -7.76 0.97
CA ASN A 334 -14.62 -7.58 0.78
C ASN A 334 -14.90 -6.63 -0.38
N PHE A 335 -15.41 -7.18 -1.48
CA PHE A 335 -15.68 -6.41 -2.69
C PHE A 335 -16.68 -5.25 -2.47
N THR A 336 -17.56 -5.32 -1.45
CA THR A 336 -18.47 -4.20 -1.15
C THR A 336 -17.74 -2.96 -0.62
N LEU A 337 -16.45 -3.06 -0.28
CA LEU A 337 -15.63 -1.93 0.10
C LEU A 337 -15.20 -1.08 -1.10
N VAL A 338 -15.26 -1.62 -2.32
CA VAL A 338 -14.77 -0.97 -3.55
C VAL A 338 -15.87 -0.62 -4.55
N ILE A 339 -17.13 -0.99 -4.27
CA ILE A 339 -18.32 -0.55 -5.01
C ILE A 339 -18.77 0.86 -4.65
#